data_AF-A0A7W1FF59-F1
#
_entry.id   AF-A0A7W1FF59-F1
#
_cell.length_a   1.000
_cell.length_b   1.000
_cell.length_c   1.000
_cell.angle_alpha   90.00
_cell.angle_beta   90.00
_cell.angle_gamma   90.00
#
_symmetry.space_group_name_H-M   'P 1'
#
loop_
_entity.id
_entity.type
_entity.pdbx_description
1 polymer ?
#
loop_
_entity_poly.entity_id
_entity_poly.type
_entity_poly.pdbx_seq_one_letter_code
_entity_poly.pdbx_strand_id
1 'polypeptide(L)'
;MRKIFEVKLFCLILIALFSTANFAQTVQLAKQAETWQNPVFDTDFPDPTVIRAGDGYFYAYATQAVVNGKLQHIQVAHSKDLVNWERMADALPEKPVWADKYEPKFWAPHVSFADGKYFMYYSADPNTQKGLCLAVA
;
A
#
# COMPACT_ATOMS: atom_id res chain seq x y z
N MET A 1 55.18 12.52 -37.01
CA MET A 1 53.86 13.13 -36.73
C MET A 1 52.71 12.12 -36.69
N ARG A 2 52.62 11.15 -37.63
CA ARG A 2 51.55 10.11 -37.67
C ARG A 2 51.42 9.26 -36.39
N LYS A 3 52.53 8.78 -35.81
CA LYS A 3 52.55 7.95 -34.58
C LYS A 3 51.98 8.63 -33.32
N ILE A 4 52.15 9.95 -33.19
CA ILE A 4 51.65 10.71 -32.03
C ILE A 4 50.13 10.91 -32.13
N PHE A 5 49.60 11.00 -33.35
CA PHE A 5 48.18 11.13 -33.61
C PHE A 5 47.42 9.83 -33.29
N GLU A 6 48.01 8.67 -33.61
CA GLU A 6 47.42 7.37 -33.30
C GLU A 6 47.39 7.06 -31.80
N VAL A 7 48.45 7.43 -31.06
CA VAL A 7 48.48 7.26 -29.59
C VAL A 7 47.41 8.12 -28.91
N LYS A 8 47.23 9.38 -29.36
CA LYS A 8 46.20 10.26 -28.81
C LYS A 8 44.78 9.78 -29.13
N LEU A 9 44.56 9.29 -30.35
CA LEU A 9 43.27 8.74 -30.76
C LEU A 9 42.94 7.46 -29.98
N PHE A 10 43.93 6.60 -29.74
CA PHE A 10 43.79 5.39 -28.94
C PHE A 10 43.46 5.71 -27.46
N CYS A 11 44.13 6.71 -26.86
CA CYS A 11 43.82 7.18 -25.52
C CYS A 11 42.41 7.77 -25.41
N LEU A 12 41.96 8.55 -26.39
CA LEU A 12 40.61 9.12 -26.41
C LEU A 12 39.52 8.04 -26.52
N ILE A 13 39.75 7.01 -27.34
CA ILE A 13 38.84 5.86 -27.46
C ILE A 13 38.81 5.06 -26.14
N LEU A 14 39.96 4.83 -25.51
CA LEU A 14 40.05 4.16 -24.20
C LEU A 14 39.31 4.93 -23.10
N ILE A 15 39.46 6.26 -23.04
CA ILE A 15 38.77 7.12 -22.06
C ILE A 15 37.25 7.11 -22.30
N ALA A 16 36.82 7.19 -23.57
CA ALA A 16 35.39 7.12 -23.92
C ALA A 16 34.78 5.76 -23.53
N LEU A 17 35.47 4.65 -23.82
CA LEU A 17 35.05 3.30 -23.44
C LEU A 17 34.99 3.10 -21.91
N PHE A 18 35.97 3.65 -21.18
CA PHE A 18 35.97 3.64 -19.71
C PHE A 18 34.81 4.45 -19.12
N SER A 19 34.49 5.60 -19.74
CA SER A 19 33.40 6.48 -19.28
C SER A 19 32.02 5.85 -19.54
N THR A 20 31.83 5.19 -20.68
CA THR A 20 30.58 4.47 -21.00
C THR A 20 30.35 3.25 -20.10
N ALA A 21 31.41 2.54 -19.71
CA ALA A 21 31.30 1.39 -18.80
C ALA A 21 30.86 1.84 -17.40
N ASN A 22 31.42 2.94 -16.88
CA ASN A 22 31.02 3.50 -15.58
C ASN A 22 29.56 4.00 -15.57
N PHE A 23 29.07 4.54 -16.68
CA PHE A 23 27.67 4.97 -16.82
C PHE A 23 26.70 3.77 -16.87
N ALA A 24 27.05 2.71 -17.61
CA ALA A 24 26.23 1.50 -17.65
C ALA A 24 26.12 0.82 -16.27
N GLN A 25 27.21 0.81 -15.50
CA GLN A 25 27.23 0.21 -14.15
C GLN A 25 26.40 1.00 -13.13
N THR A 26 26.37 2.34 -13.24
CA THR A 26 25.51 3.19 -12.40
C THR A 26 24.02 3.03 -12.75
N VAL A 27 23.66 2.87 -14.02
CA VAL A 27 22.29 2.57 -14.45
C VAL A 27 21.85 1.16 -14.02
N GLN A 28 22.76 0.18 -14.01
CA GLN A 28 22.48 -1.18 -13.57
C GLN A 28 22.26 -1.28 -12.06
N LEU A 29 23.02 -0.52 -11.23
CA LEU A 29 22.77 -0.44 -9.79
C LEU A 29 21.41 0.20 -9.47
N ALA A 30 21.02 1.23 -10.23
CA ALA A 30 19.72 1.89 -10.08
C ALA A 30 18.52 1.02 -10.52
N LYS A 31 18.78 -0.11 -11.19
CA LYS A 31 17.75 -1.03 -11.72
C LYS A 31 17.77 -2.41 -11.03
N GLN A 32 18.33 -2.51 -9.83
CA GLN A 32 18.00 -3.63 -8.95
C GLN A 32 16.55 -3.42 -8.51
N ALA A 33 15.62 -4.26 -8.99
CA ALA A 33 14.25 -4.25 -8.49
C ALA A 33 14.29 -4.49 -6.98
N GLU A 34 13.73 -3.58 -6.18
CA GLU A 34 13.57 -3.82 -4.76
C GLU A 34 12.76 -5.10 -4.56
N THR A 35 13.30 -6.03 -3.78
CA THR A 35 12.64 -7.28 -3.44
C THR A 35 12.00 -7.15 -2.07
N TRP A 36 10.86 -7.81 -1.87
CA TRP A 36 10.17 -7.88 -0.59
C TRP A 36 9.85 -9.33 -0.24
N GLN A 37 9.63 -9.58 1.05
CA GLN A 37 9.23 -10.89 1.56
C GLN A 37 7.82 -10.78 2.16
N ASN A 38 6.97 -11.73 1.79
CA ASN A 38 5.65 -11.85 2.39
C ASN A 38 5.70 -12.61 3.73
N PRO A 39 4.75 -12.31 4.65
CA PRO A 39 3.76 -11.22 4.57
C PRO A 39 4.39 -9.84 4.77
N VAL A 40 3.99 -8.86 3.94
CA VAL A 40 4.45 -7.46 4.05
C VAL A 40 3.83 -6.71 5.25
N PHE A 41 2.77 -7.26 5.83
CA PHE A 41 2.12 -6.74 7.02
C PHE A 41 1.66 -7.89 7.93
N ASP A 42 2.59 -8.39 8.74
CA ASP A 42 2.43 -9.62 9.54
C ASP A 42 1.66 -9.38 10.84
N THR A 43 0.38 -9.06 10.72
CA THR A 43 -0.50 -8.77 11.85
C THR A 43 -1.93 -9.26 11.56
N ASP A 44 -2.79 -9.29 12.57
CA ASP A 44 -4.22 -9.56 12.38
C ASP A 44 -4.86 -8.44 11.55
N PHE A 45 -4.92 -8.63 10.24
CA PHE A 45 -5.43 -7.69 9.25
C PHE A 45 -6.14 -8.45 8.11
N PRO A 46 -7.27 -9.12 8.39
CA PRO A 46 -7.93 -9.99 7.43
C PRO A 46 -8.74 -9.19 6.40
N ASP A 47 -8.91 -9.78 5.21
CA ASP A 47 -9.73 -9.26 4.12
C ASP A 47 -9.35 -7.84 3.64
N PRO A 48 -8.06 -7.54 3.36
CA PRO A 48 -7.66 -6.20 2.99
C PRO A 48 -8.21 -5.77 1.61
N THR A 49 -8.96 -4.67 1.58
CA THR A 49 -9.13 -3.87 0.35
C THR A 49 -8.09 -2.75 0.33
N VAL A 50 -7.36 -2.62 -0.79
CA VAL A 50 -6.35 -1.57 -0.98
C VAL A 50 -6.78 -0.58 -2.07
N ILE A 51 -6.67 0.71 -1.78
CA ILE A 51 -6.90 1.80 -2.75
C ILE A 51 -5.69 2.75 -2.77
N ARG A 52 -5.45 3.41 -3.90
CA ARG A 52 -4.50 4.52 -3.99
C ARG A 52 -5.25 5.85 -3.93
N ALA A 53 -4.89 6.70 -2.98
CA ALA A 53 -5.50 8.02 -2.81
C ALA A 53 -4.73 9.12 -3.57
N GLY A 54 -5.35 10.30 -3.66
CA GLY A 54 -4.81 11.45 -4.39
C GLY A 54 -3.55 12.06 -3.76
N ASP A 55 -3.31 11.81 -2.47
CA ASP A 55 -2.11 12.24 -1.74
C ASP A 55 -0.87 11.36 -1.99
N GLY A 56 -1.03 10.32 -2.81
CA GLY A 56 0.05 9.40 -3.18
C GLY A 56 0.24 8.22 -2.23
N TYR A 57 -0.56 8.10 -1.16
CA TYR A 57 -0.57 6.93 -0.31
C TYR A 57 -1.52 5.84 -0.83
N PHE A 58 -1.18 4.60 -0.50
CA PHE A 58 -2.08 3.47 -0.53
C PHE A 58 -2.72 3.33 0.85
N TYR A 59 -4.02 3.11 0.88
CA TYR A 59 -4.79 2.82 2.09
C TYR A 59 -5.35 1.42 2.00
N ALA A 60 -5.16 0.64 3.05
CA ALA A 60 -5.73 -0.68 3.23
C ALA A 60 -6.79 -0.65 4.33
N TYR A 61 -7.91 -1.33 4.09
CA TYR A 61 -9.03 -1.46 5.03
C TYR A 61 -9.31 -2.94 5.27
N ALA A 62 -9.50 -3.35 6.51
CA ALA A 62 -9.66 -4.75 6.89
C ALA A 62 -10.80 -4.98 7.89
N THR A 63 -11.21 -6.25 7.99
CA THR A 63 -12.21 -6.76 8.94
C THR A 63 -11.89 -6.36 10.37
N GLN A 64 -12.91 -6.18 11.22
CA GLN A 64 -12.73 -5.80 12.62
C GLN A 64 -11.74 -6.72 13.35
N ALA A 65 -10.94 -6.14 14.25
CA ALA A 65 -10.07 -6.91 15.14
C ALA A 65 -9.80 -6.14 16.44
N VAL A 66 -9.31 -6.85 17.46
CA VAL A 66 -8.80 -6.22 18.67
C VAL A 66 -7.34 -5.85 18.45
N VAL A 67 -7.08 -4.55 18.29
CA VAL A 67 -5.74 -3.99 18.11
C VAL A 67 -5.37 -3.23 19.39
N ASN A 68 -4.28 -3.63 20.04
CA ASN A 68 -3.79 -3.01 21.29
C ASN A 68 -4.87 -2.92 22.38
N GLY A 69 -5.68 -3.98 22.53
CA GLY A 69 -6.75 -4.06 23.54
C GLY A 69 -7.99 -3.24 23.24
N LYS A 70 -8.11 -2.65 22.04
CA LYS A 70 -9.30 -1.92 21.58
C LYS A 70 -9.86 -2.58 20.33
N LEU A 71 -11.18 -2.74 20.29
CA LEU A 71 -11.86 -3.14 19.05
C LEU A 71 -11.72 -1.99 18.04
N GLN A 72 -11.17 -2.28 16.87
CA GLN A 72 -11.34 -1.45 15.68
C GLN A 72 -12.47 -2.05 14.86
N HIS A 73 -13.51 -1.27 14.57
CA HIS A 73 -14.64 -1.71 13.74
C HIS A 73 -14.21 -1.92 12.29
N ILE A 74 -13.44 -1.00 11.72
CA ILE A 74 -12.76 -1.20 10.44
C ILE A 74 -11.30 -0.80 10.60
N GLN A 75 -10.42 -1.80 10.47
CA GLN A 75 -8.98 -1.55 10.57
C GLN A 75 -8.49 -0.74 9.38
N VAL A 76 -7.51 0.14 9.59
CA VAL A 76 -6.89 0.95 8.54
C VAL A 76 -5.37 0.89 8.64
N ALA A 77 -4.70 0.76 7.51
CA ALA A 77 -3.26 0.96 7.38
C ALA A 77 -2.95 1.76 6.11
N HIS A 78 -1.80 2.44 6.09
CA HIS A 78 -1.35 3.19 4.91
C HIS A 78 0.11 2.88 4.56
N SER A 79 0.46 3.03 3.29
CA SER A 79 1.79 2.76 2.75
C SER A 79 2.07 3.67 1.55
N LYS A 80 3.34 3.95 1.26
CA LYS A 80 3.75 4.63 0.01
C LYS A 80 4.20 3.67 -1.09
N ASP A 81 4.56 2.45 -0.72
CA ASP A 81 5.31 1.51 -1.56
C ASP A 81 4.68 0.10 -1.61
N LEU A 82 3.53 -0.10 -0.96
CA LEU A 82 2.83 -1.39 -0.81
C LEU A 82 3.59 -2.44 0.02
N VAL A 83 4.74 -2.09 0.59
CA VAL A 83 5.61 -2.99 1.35
C VAL A 83 5.68 -2.56 2.82
N ASN A 84 5.91 -1.28 3.08
CA ASN A 84 6.00 -0.72 4.42
C ASN A 84 4.65 -0.12 4.81
N TRP A 85 3.97 -0.74 5.77
CA TRP A 85 2.63 -0.37 6.21
C TRP A 85 2.63 0.16 7.65
N GLU A 86 1.91 1.25 7.87
CA GLU A 86 1.67 1.83 9.19
C GLU A 86 0.18 1.76 9.53
N ARG A 87 -0.16 1.38 10.78
CA ARG A 87 -1.54 1.39 11.25
C ARG A 87 -2.06 2.81 11.45
N MET A 88 -3.35 3.00 11.19
CA MET A 88 -4.05 4.25 11.44
C MET A 88 -5.17 4.05 12.47
N ALA A 89 -5.88 5.14 12.78
CA ALA A 89 -7.10 5.08 13.57
C ALA A 89 -8.19 4.30 12.81
N ASP A 90 -9.15 3.76 13.57
CA ASP A 90 -10.33 3.06 13.06
C ASP A 90 -11.06 3.93 12.01
N ALA A 91 -11.41 3.34 10.86
CA ALA A 91 -12.17 4.02 9.82
C ALA A 91 -13.65 4.19 10.17
N LEU A 92 -14.17 3.41 11.13
CA LEU A 92 -15.53 3.50 11.63
C LEU A 92 -15.53 3.65 13.16
N PRO A 93 -14.97 4.74 13.70
CA PRO A 93 -14.78 4.89 15.15
C PRO A 93 -16.12 4.97 15.91
N GLU A 94 -17.16 5.46 15.24
CA GLU A 94 -18.53 5.49 15.75
C GLU A 94 -19.33 4.33 15.17
N LYS A 95 -19.74 3.41 16.05
CA LYS A 95 -20.60 2.30 15.66
C LYS A 95 -21.96 2.84 15.20
N PRO A 96 -22.42 2.54 13.98
CA PRO A 96 -23.73 3.00 13.52
C PRO A 96 -24.87 2.42 14.38
N VAL A 97 -25.92 3.22 14.54
CA VAL A 97 -27.07 2.90 15.41
C VAL A 97 -27.85 1.65 14.99
N TRP A 98 -27.78 1.28 13.71
CA TRP A 98 -28.46 0.11 13.16
C TRP A 98 -27.71 -1.20 13.43
N ALA A 99 -26.40 -1.13 13.70
CA ALA A 99 -25.59 -2.33 13.93
C ALA A 99 -25.85 -2.91 15.33
N ASP A 100 -25.70 -4.23 15.45
CA ASP A 100 -25.89 -4.94 16.72
C ASP A 100 -25.11 -4.28 17.86
N LYS A 101 -25.69 -4.33 19.06
CA LYS A 101 -25.15 -3.62 20.22
C LYS A 101 -23.87 -4.27 20.76
N TYR A 102 -23.75 -5.59 20.68
CA TYR A 102 -22.71 -6.37 21.34
C TYR A 102 -21.75 -6.99 20.33
N GLU A 103 -22.24 -7.53 19.22
CA GLU A 103 -21.47 -8.21 18.19
C GLU A 103 -21.89 -7.75 16.79
N PRO A 104 -21.53 -6.51 16.38
CA PRO A 104 -21.92 -5.98 15.08
C PRO A 104 -21.25 -6.68 13.89
N LYS A 105 -20.18 -7.46 14.09
CA LYS A 105 -19.49 -8.25 13.04
C LYS A 105 -19.16 -7.43 11.78
N PHE A 106 -18.44 -6.32 11.95
CA PHE A 106 -17.96 -5.51 10.83
C PHE A 106 -16.93 -6.28 10.02
N TRP A 107 -17.34 -6.79 8.86
CA TRP A 107 -16.54 -7.71 8.04
C TRP A 107 -16.31 -7.20 6.63
N ALA A 108 -15.12 -7.55 6.11
CA ALA A 108 -14.64 -7.44 4.73
C ALA A 108 -15.05 -6.13 4.03
N PRO A 109 -14.41 -5.00 4.36
CA PRO A 109 -14.71 -3.73 3.73
C PRO A 109 -14.21 -3.66 2.30
N HIS A 110 -14.88 -2.85 1.48
CA HIS A 110 -14.41 -2.40 0.17
C HIS A 110 -14.57 -0.89 0.05
N VAL A 111 -13.53 -0.19 -0.42
CA VAL A 111 -13.56 1.26 -0.61
C VAL A 111 -13.44 1.60 -2.08
N SER A 112 -14.29 2.52 -2.55
CA SER A 112 -14.27 3.06 -3.90
C SER A 112 -14.29 4.58 -3.87
N PHE A 113 -13.66 5.22 -4.87
CA PHE A 113 -13.67 6.66 -5.02
C PHE A 113 -14.55 7.07 -6.21
N ALA A 114 -15.54 7.93 -5.97
CA ALA A 114 -16.40 8.49 -7.00
C ALA A 114 -16.86 9.90 -6.59
N ASP A 115 -17.01 10.81 -7.54
CA ASP A 115 -17.53 12.17 -7.32
C ASP A 115 -16.86 12.95 -6.17
N GLY A 116 -15.53 12.81 -6.06
CA GLY A 116 -14.76 13.51 -5.02
C GLY A 116 -14.90 12.91 -3.62
N LYS A 117 -15.51 11.73 -3.48
CA LYS A 117 -15.78 11.06 -2.20
C LYS A 117 -15.29 9.63 -2.19
N TYR A 118 -14.89 9.17 -1.01
CA TYR A 118 -14.66 7.76 -0.74
C TYR A 118 -15.93 7.16 -0.15
N PHE A 119 -16.29 5.97 -0.63
CA PHE A 119 -17.42 5.19 -0.16
C PHE A 119 -16.89 3.87 0.39
N MET A 120 -17.12 3.61 1.68
CA MET A 120 -16.72 2.37 2.31
C MET A 120 -17.92 1.45 2.47
N TYR A 121 -17.96 0.40 1.67
CA TYR A 121 -18.94 -0.67 1.78
C TYR A 121 -18.45 -1.73 2.77
N TYR A 122 -19.32 -2.22 3.63
CA TYR A 122 -18.98 -3.26 4.61
C TYR A 122 -20.21 -4.06 5.01
N SER A 123 -19.99 -5.26 5.55
CA SER A 123 -21.06 -6.08 6.12
C SER A 123 -21.08 -5.98 7.64
N ALA A 124 -22.27 -6.02 8.24
CA ALA A 124 -22.45 -6.07 9.69
C ALA A 124 -23.80 -6.71 10.05
N ASP A 125 -23.90 -7.30 11.24
CA ASP A 125 -25.15 -7.77 11.82
C ASP A 125 -25.99 -6.55 12.28
N PRO A 126 -27.25 -6.43 11.81
CA PRO A 126 -28.16 -5.38 12.24
C PRO A 126 -28.84 -5.73 13.57
N ASN A 127 -29.33 -4.73 14.29
CA ASN A 127 -30.04 -4.91 15.56
C ASN A 127 -31.54 -5.24 15.40
N THR A 128 -32.06 -5.27 14.18
CA THR A 128 -33.50 -5.48 13.89
C THR A 128 -33.82 -6.88 13.35
N GLN A 129 -32.84 -7.60 12.83
CA GLN A 129 -33.05 -8.88 12.15
C GLN A 129 -31.82 -9.78 12.23
N LYS A 130 -31.98 -11.05 11.86
CA LYS A 130 -30.87 -12.01 11.78
C LYS A 130 -30.21 -11.97 10.41
N GLY A 131 -28.88 -12.12 10.39
CA GLY A 131 -28.07 -12.20 9.19
C GLY A 131 -27.43 -10.86 8.82
N LEU A 132 -26.35 -10.93 8.05
CA LEU A 132 -25.55 -9.77 7.68
C LEU A 132 -26.32 -8.84 6.72
N CYS A 133 -26.18 -7.54 6.93
CA CYS A 133 -26.57 -6.50 5.99
C CYS A 133 -25.34 -5.84 5.37
N LEU A 134 -25.50 -5.33 4.14
CA LEU A 134 -24.50 -4.48 3.49
C LEU A 134 -24.84 -3.01 3.78
N ALA A 135 -23.83 -2.23 4.14
CA ALA A 135 -23.95 -0.80 4.41
C ALA A 135 -22.86 0.00 3.70
N VAL A 136 -23.02 1.32 3.68
CA VAL A 136 -22.04 2.27 3.17
C VAL A 136 -21.85 3.40 4.19
N ALA A 137 -20.59 3.82 4.36
CA ALA A 137 -20.18 5.03 5.08
C ALA A 137 -19.49 6.01 4.12
#